data_AF-A0A7S4E7L8-F1
#
_entry.id   AF-A0A7S4E7L8-F1
#
_cell.length_a   1.000
_cell.length_b   1.000
_cell.length_c   1.000
_cell.angle_alpha   90.00
_cell.angle_beta   90.00
_cell.angle_gamma   90.00
#
_symmetry.space_group_name_H-M   'P 1'
#
loop_
_entity.id
_entity.type
_entity.pdbx_description
1 polymer ?
#
loop_
_entity_poly.entity_id
_entity_poly.type
_entity_poly.pdbx_seq_one_letter_code
_entity_poly.pdbx_strand_id
1 'polypeptide(L)'
;MAPRRFAVLLLPALCAGFRSPSFARKLPRLPKAETATAEATPATTEKVKLVEGFGVGIRRDVKARLPFYKSDIKDGVSVKSVSALLYLFFACLAPAVAFGSVQGATTKGAIGAVEYVASTAICGVVYALASAQPLTIIGSTGPVLAFTSVLYGLSTKLGVPFLPLYAWTGLWSSLYLFLGALFSTSNGVTLLTRFTDEIFSNLISTIFVYEAARDVVFGALLNPSMAASEAFAVAATACTTFGSATWLAARRGAESLKRGVRNFLADFAPAIGICLGILAGGWCGARAGVPLQKLAMPATFSTTSGRPWLVPLGALPVKYRWLASLPALMVAVLLFFGSGLCGNQPVS
;
A
#
# COMPACT_ATOMS: atom_id res chain seq x y z
N MET A 1 42.00 8.58 -6.99
CA MET A 1 42.24 7.76 -5.78
C MET A 1 41.64 8.51 -4.59
N ALA A 2 40.39 8.18 -4.23
CA ALA A 2 39.62 8.57 -3.02
C ALA A 2 38.10 8.69 -3.34
N PRO A 3 37.36 7.57 -3.36
CA PRO A 3 35.92 7.65 -3.07
C PRO A 3 35.45 6.49 -2.17
N ARG A 4 36.24 6.08 -1.16
CA ARG A 4 35.86 5.02 -0.20
C ARG A 4 35.54 5.52 1.22
N ARG A 5 35.69 6.82 1.50
CA ARG A 5 35.52 7.35 2.87
C ARG A 5 34.20 8.10 3.13
N PHE A 6 33.42 8.44 2.11
CA PHE A 6 32.13 9.12 2.31
C PHE A 6 30.97 8.17 2.68
N ALA A 7 31.03 6.90 2.24
CA ALA A 7 30.00 5.90 2.54
C ALA A 7 30.01 5.39 3.99
N VAL A 8 31.13 5.58 4.73
CA VAL A 8 31.27 5.12 6.11
C VAL A 8 30.77 6.15 7.14
N LEU A 9 30.63 7.43 6.75
CA LEU A 9 30.23 8.49 7.67
C LEU A 9 28.70 8.68 7.81
N LEU A 10 27.90 8.19 6.84
CA LEU A 10 26.44 8.35 6.86
C LEU A 10 25.68 7.18 7.50
N LEU A 11 26.30 6.00 7.61
CA LEU A 11 25.68 4.84 8.27
C LEU A 11 25.41 5.02 9.79
N PRO A 12 26.32 5.62 10.60
CA PRO A 12 26.05 5.76 12.03
C PRO A 12 24.99 6.83 12.36
N ALA A 13 24.75 7.81 11.48
CA ALA A 13 23.72 8.84 11.68
C ALA A 13 22.29 8.31 11.47
N LEU A 14 22.10 7.36 10.54
CA LEU A 14 20.82 6.68 10.32
C LEU A 14 20.51 5.65 11.42
N CYS A 15 21.52 5.01 12.00
CA CYS A 15 21.34 4.09 13.13
C CYS A 15 21.10 4.78 14.48
N ALA A 16 21.56 6.03 14.66
CA ALA A 16 21.38 6.77 15.92
C ALA A 16 19.93 7.28 16.14
N GLY A 17 19.14 7.42 15.08
CA GLY A 17 17.73 7.85 15.16
C GLY A 17 16.76 6.76 15.64
N PHE A 18 17.20 5.50 15.71
CA PHE A 18 16.38 4.34 16.07
C PHE A 18 16.77 3.75 17.43
N ARG A 19 17.03 4.60 18.44
CA ARG A 19 17.00 4.15 19.82
C ARG A 19 15.55 4.16 20.30
N SER A 20 14.85 3.05 20.07
CA SER A 20 13.62 2.75 20.80
C SER A 20 13.96 2.79 22.30
N PRO A 21 13.28 3.61 23.12
CA PRO A 21 13.39 3.45 24.57
C PRO A 21 12.86 2.07 24.92
N SER A 22 13.73 1.23 25.45
CA SER A 22 13.44 -0.10 25.95
C SER A 22 12.22 -0.03 26.87
N PHE A 23 11.06 -0.42 26.35
CA PHE A 23 9.83 -0.46 27.13
C PHE A 23 9.79 -1.76 27.93
N ALA A 24 10.69 -1.89 28.91
CA ALA A 24 10.52 -2.83 30.00
C ALA A 24 9.59 -2.20 31.04
N ARG A 25 8.32 -2.00 30.68
CA ARG A 25 7.30 -1.62 31.66
C ARG A 25 6.84 -2.90 32.36
N LYS A 26 7.28 -3.11 33.61
CA LYS A 26 6.61 -4.03 34.53
C LYS A 26 5.13 -3.61 34.58
N LEU A 27 4.24 -4.40 33.98
CA LEU A 27 2.80 -4.19 34.17
C LEU A 27 2.50 -4.34 35.68
N PRO A 28 1.76 -3.40 36.29
CA PRO A 28 1.12 -3.68 37.57
C PRO A 28 0.21 -4.90 37.38
N ARG A 29 0.31 -5.88 38.30
CA ARG A 29 -0.63 -7.00 38.34
C ARG A 29 -2.04 -6.42 38.52
N LEU A 30 -2.85 -6.46 37.47
CA LEU A 30 -4.27 -6.14 37.59
C LEU A 30 -4.89 -7.14 38.58
N PRO A 31 -5.71 -6.67 39.53
CA PRO A 31 -6.35 -7.55 40.49
C PRO A 31 -7.25 -8.56 39.75
N LYS A 32 -7.15 -9.83 40.15
CA LYS A 32 -8.02 -10.92 39.69
C LYS A 32 -9.48 -10.49 39.88
N ALA A 33 -10.21 -10.30 38.79
CA ALA A 33 -11.66 -10.35 38.83
C ALA A 33 -12.08 -11.82 38.83
N GLU A 34 -12.73 -12.26 39.90
CA GLU A 34 -13.31 -13.58 40.04
C GLU A 34 -14.38 -13.85 38.96
N THR A 35 -14.15 -14.95 38.23
CA THR A 35 -15.11 -16.01 37.90
C THR A 35 -16.51 -15.61 37.44
N ALA A 36 -16.71 -15.62 36.13
CA ALA A 36 -17.92 -16.20 35.53
C ALA A 36 -17.46 -17.37 34.66
N THR A 37 -17.63 -18.58 35.17
CA THR A 37 -17.42 -19.85 34.49
C THR A 37 -18.37 -19.95 33.30
N ALA A 38 -17.85 -19.68 32.10
CA ALA A 38 -18.31 -20.35 30.88
C ALA A 38 -17.19 -21.33 30.52
N GLU A 39 -17.46 -22.62 30.71
CA GLU A 39 -16.55 -23.72 30.35
C GLU A 39 -16.12 -23.56 28.89
N ALA A 40 -14.88 -23.12 28.68
CA ALA A 40 -14.21 -23.33 27.42
C ALA A 40 -13.87 -24.83 27.33
N THR A 41 -14.72 -25.56 26.61
CA THR A 41 -14.42 -26.91 26.13
C THR A 41 -13.02 -26.90 25.51
N PRO A 42 -12.13 -27.87 25.80
CA PRO A 42 -10.78 -27.86 25.26
C PRO A 42 -10.89 -27.92 23.73
N ALA A 43 -10.53 -26.81 23.07
CA ALA A 43 -10.50 -26.72 21.63
C ALA A 43 -9.47 -27.75 21.13
N THR A 44 -9.99 -28.88 20.67
CA THR A 44 -9.23 -29.85 19.91
C THR A 44 -8.63 -29.09 18.74
N THR A 45 -7.31 -29.11 18.57
CA THR A 45 -6.62 -28.48 17.44
C THR A 45 -7.02 -29.20 16.16
N GLU A 46 -8.21 -28.90 15.65
CA GLU A 46 -8.75 -29.47 14.44
C GLU A 46 -7.90 -28.96 13.28
N LYS A 47 -7.18 -29.87 12.62
CA LYS A 47 -6.41 -29.55 11.41
C LYS A 47 -7.37 -29.00 10.37
N VAL A 48 -7.35 -27.69 10.17
CA VAL A 48 -8.12 -27.02 9.11
C VAL A 48 -7.80 -27.72 7.79
N LYS A 49 -8.81 -28.31 7.14
CA LYS A 49 -8.62 -29.03 5.88
C LYS A 49 -8.15 -28.04 4.81
N LEU A 50 -7.08 -28.37 4.09
CA LEU A 50 -6.51 -27.50 3.04
C LEU A 50 -7.52 -27.17 1.91
N VAL A 51 -8.46 -28.08 1.65
CA VAL A 51 -9.56 -27.90 0.70
C VAL A 51 -10.84 -28.37 1.39
N GLU A 52 -11.89 -27.57 1.29
CA GLU A 52 -13.22 -27.89 1.82
C GLU A 52 -14.21 -28.07 0.66
N GLY A 53 -15.43 -28.54 0.98
CA GLY A 53 -16.50 -28.66 0.00
C GLY A 53 -16.93 -27.31 -0.58
N PHE A 54 -17.62 -27.34 -1.72
CA PHE A 54 -18.03 -26.16 -2.47
C PHE A 54 -18.76 -25.13 -1.61
N GLY A 55 -18.17 -23.93 -1.47
CA GLY A 55 -18.77 -22.78 -0.80
C GLY A 55 -18.88 -22.88 0.73
N VAL A 56 -18.30 -23.92 1.35
CA VAL A 56 -18.33 -24.09 2.81
C VAL A 56 -17.58 -22.96 3.52
N GLY A 57 -16.38 -22.63 3.04
CA GLY A 57 -15.56 -21.54 3.59
C GLY A 57 -16.28 -20.20 3.53
N ILE A 58 -16.83 -19.83 2.38
CA ILE A 58 -17.57 -18.57 2.20
C ILE A 58 -18.75 -18.47 3.17
N ARG A 59 -19.53 -19.55 3.33
CA ARG A 59 -20.66 -19.56 4.27
C ARG A 59 -20.21 -19.39 5.72
N ARG A 60 -19.09 -20.01 6.10
CA ARG A 60 -18.49 -19.86 7.43
C ARG A 60 -18.08 -18.41 7.68
N ASP A 61 -17.39 -17.80 6.73
CA ASP A 61 -16.87 -16.43 6.85
C ASP A 61 -18.02 -15.41 6.90
N VAL A 62 -19.06 -15.57 6.06
CA VAL A 62 -20.26 -14.72 6.09
C VAL A 62 -20.99 -14.85 7.43
N LYS A 63 -21.21 -16.07 7.93
CA LYS A 63 -21.88 -16.28 9.21
C LYS A 63 -21.11 -15.67 10.38
N ALA A 64 -19.78 -15.71 10.33
CA ALA A 64 -18.92 -15.11 11.34
C ALA A 64 -18.93 -13.57 11.28
N ARG A 65 -18.91 -12.96 10.08
CA ARG A 65 -18.81 -11.49 9.92
C ARG A 65 -20.12 -10.74 10.03
N LEU A 66 -21.20 -11.29 9.47
CA LEU A 66 -22.50 -10.62 9.36
C LEU A 66 -23.06 -10.01 10.67
N PRO A 67 -22.94 -10.63 11.86
CA PRO A 67 -23.48 -10.03 13.09
C PRO A 67 -22.79 -8.72 13.50
N PHE A 68 -21.52 -8.54 13.16
CA PHE A 68 -20.73 -7.36 13.56
C PHE A 68 -20.91 -6.16 12.63
N TYR A 69 -21.46 -6.36 11.43
CA TYR A 69 -21.55 -5.28 10.42
C TYR A 69 -22.33 -4.05 10.92
N LYS A 70 -23.39 -4.27 11.72
CA LYS A 70 -24.19 -3.18 12.29
C LYS A 70 -23.46 -2.45 13.42
N SER A 71 -22.66 -3.14 14.22
CA SER A 71 -21.85 -2.51 15.27
C SER A 71 -20.69 -1.72 14.65
N ASP A 72 -20.06 -2.23 13.60
CA ASP A 72 -18.94 -1.57 12.92
C ASP A 72 -19.27 -0.15 12.45
N ILE A 73 -20.47 0.05 11.89
CA ILE A 73 -20.92 1.38 11.45
C ILE A 73 -21.17 2.31 12.63
N LYS A 74 -21.69 1.80 13.76
CA LYS A 74 -21.95 2.62 14.96
C LYS A 74 -20.64 2.99 15.66
N ASP A 75 -19.74 2.02 15.82
CA ASP A 75 -18.46 2.20 16.48
C ASP A 75 -17.48 3.05 15.65
N GLY A 76 -17.65 3.03 14.32
CA GLY A 76 -16.90 3.87 13.39
C GLY A 76 -17.13 5.36 13.56
N VAL A 77 -18.26 5.80 14.14
CA VAL A 77 -18.57 7.22 14.35
C VAL A 77 -17.93 7.71 15.65
N SER A 78 -16.61 7.92 15.62
CA SER A 78 -15.86 8.48 16.74
C SER A 78 -14.87 9.55 16.28
N VAL A 79 -14.52 10.49 17.16
CA VAL A 79 -13.51 11.54 16.86
C VAL A 79 -12.15 10.93 16.50
N LYS A 80 -11.80 9.79 17.10
CA LYS A 80 -10.55 9.07 16.76
C LYS A 80 -10.61 8.48 15.35
N SER A 81 -11.78 8.04 14.91
CA SER A 81 -11.97 7.52 13.56
C SER A 81 -11.75 8.61 12.51
N VAL A 82 -12.16 9.86 12.79
CA VAL A 82 -11.90 11.00 11.90
C VAL A 82 -10.40 11.30 11.78
N SER A 83 -9.66 11.26 12.90
CA SER A 83 -8.21 11.41 12.87
C SER A 83 -7.53 10.27 12.09
N ALA A 84 -7.96 9.02 12.31
CA ALA A 84 -7.46 7.86 11.57
C ALA A 84 -7.76 7.94 10.07
N LEU A 85 -8.96 8.41 9.70
CA LEU A 85 -9.36 8.63 8.31
C LEU A 85 -8.42 9.63 7.62
N LEU A 86 -8.16 10.78 8.25
CA LEU A 86 -7.27 11.79 7.67
C LEU A 86 -5.83 11.30 7.59
N TYR A 87 -5.32 10.60 8.61
CA TYR A 87 -4.01 9.98 8.58
C TYR A 87 -3.87 8.99 7.42
N LEU A 88 -4.81 8.04 7.33
CA LEU A 88 -4.80 7.00 6.31
C LEU A 88 -4.98 7.58 4.90
N PHE A 89 -5.81 8.62 4.74
CA PHE A 89 -5.98 9.28 3.45
C PHE A 89 -4.64 9.77 2.89
N PHE A 90 -3.86 10.53 3.66
CA PHE A 90 -2.56 11.02 3.19
C PHE A 90 -1.51 9.90 3.10
N ALA A 91 -1.55 8.93 4.00
CA ALA A 91 -0.64 7.78 3.98
C ALA A 91 -0.83 6.90 2.73
N CYS A 92 -2.08 6.74 2.27
CA CYS A 92 -2.41 5.91 1.11
C CYS A 92 -2.37 6.69 -0.21
N LEU A 93 -2.63 8.00 -0.19
CA LEU A 93 -2.61 8.84 -1.38
C LEU A 93 -1.20 8.91 -2.01
N ALA A 94 -0.16 9.08 -1.19
CA ALA A 94 1.20 9.23 -1.71
C ALA A 94 1.70 7.98 -2.47
N PRO A 95 1.58 6.74 -1.94
CA PRO A 95 1.90 5.52 -2.70
C PRO A 95 1.00 5.34 -3.92
N ALA A 96 -0.30 5.63 -3.83
CA ALA A 96 -1.22 5.49 -4.97
C ALA A 96 -0.82 6.43 -6.13
N VAL A 97 -0.44 7.66 -5.81
CA VAL A 97 0.04 8.65 -6.78
C VAL A 97 1.39 8.25 -7.37
N ALA A 98 2.35 7.83 -6.54
CA ALA A 98 3.67 7.39 -6.97
C ALA A 98 3.59 6.17 -7.90
N PHE A 99 2.82 5.16 -7.52
CA PHE A 99 2.62 3.99 -8.36
C PHE A 99 1.82 4.31 -9.63
N GLY A 100 0.84 5.22 -9.54
CA GLY A 100 0.10 5.69 -10.71
C GLY A 100 0.98 6.42 -11.74
N SER A 101 1.95 7.22 -11.30
CA SER A 101 2.88 7.90 -12.21
C SER A 101 3.85 6.92 -12.87
N VAL A 102 4.43 5.99 -12.10
CA VAL A 102 5.30 4.92 -12.61
C VAL A 102 4.54 4.03 -13.59
N GLN A 103 3.28 3.71 -13.30
CA GLN A 103 2.40 2.94 -14.18
C GLN A 103 2.15 3.66 -15.51
N GLY A 104 1.95 4.98 -15.47
CA GLY A 104 1.81 5.83 -16.66
C GLY A 104 3.06 5.85 -17.53
N ALA A 105 4.23 6.02 -16.92
CA ALA A 105 5.50 5.98 -17.63
C ALA A 105 5.76 4.61 -18.29
N THR A 106 5.48 3.53 -17.56
CA THR A 106 5.72 2.16 -18.04
C THR A 106 4.79 1.76 -19.19
N THR A 107 3.54 2.25 -19.18
CA THR A 107 2.53 1.89 -20.19
C THR A 107 2.38 2.92 -21.30
N LYS A 108 3.35 3.85 -21.44
CA LYS A 108 3.32 4.96 -22.41
C LYS A 108 2.00 5.75 -22.37
N GLY A 109 1.47 6.02 -21.18
CA GLY A 109 0.22 6.77 -20.98
C GLY A 109 -1.06 5.94 -21.15
N ALA A 110 -0.98 4.62 -21.30
CA ALA A 110 -2.18 3.78 -21.36
C ALA A 110 -2.88 3.66 -20.00
N ILE A 111 -2.19 3.71 -18.86
CA ILE A 111 -2.82 3.78 -17.53
C ILE A 111 -2.10 4.86 -16.74
N GLY A 112 -2.71 6.02 -16.55
CA GLY A 112 -2.09 7.12 -15.82
C GLY A 112 -2.48 7.19 -14.35
N ALA A 113 -1.98 8.22 -13.67
CA ALA A 113 -2.16 8.41 -12.25
C ALA A 113 -3.63 8.63 -11.84
N VAL A 114 -4.43 9.31 -12.68
CA VAL A 114 -5.85 9.57 -12.38
C VAL A 114 -6.66 8.28 -12.43
N GLU A 115 -6.51 7.47 -13.48
CA GLU A 115 -7.19 6.18 -13.57
C GLU A 115 -6.79 5.25 -12.43
N TYR A 116 -5.52 5.29 -12.03
CA TYR A 116 -5.00 4.49 -10.94
C TYR A 116 -5.56 4.90 -9.57
N VAL A 117 -5.60 6.20 -9.27
CA VAL A 117 -6.20 6.73 -8.04
C VAL A 117 -7.70 6.46 -8.00
N ALA A 118 -8.40 6.67 -9.13
CA ALA A 118 -9.83 6.37 -9.24
C ALA A 118 -10.12 4.88 -9.03
N SER A 119 -9.33 3.99 -9.64
CA SER A 119 -9.46 2.55 -9.46
C SER A 119 -9.22 2.15 -8.00
N THR A 120 -8.19 2.72 -7.35
CA THR A 120 -7.89 2.43 -5.94
C THR A 120 -9.01 2.89 -5.02
N ALA A 121 -9.59 4.06 -5.29
CA ALA A 121 -10.73 4.58 -4.52
C ALA A 121 -11.98 3.70 -4.66
N ILE A 122 -12.36 3.33 -5.87
CA ILE A 122 -13.55 2.49 -6.13
C ILE A 122 -13.36 1.10 -5.50
N CYS A 123 -12.21 0.46 -5.74
CA CYS A 123 -11.90 -0.83 -5.15
C CYS A 123 -11.90 -0.74 -3.61
N GLY A 124 -11.34 0.33 -3.04
CA GLY A 124 -11.27 0.54 -1.60
C GLY A 124 -12.65 0.62 -0.95
N VAL A 125 -13.59 1.36 -1.56
CA VAL A 125 -14.97 1.44 -1.10
C VAL A 125 -15.67 0.09 -1.20
N VAL A 126 -15.55 -0.59 -2.34
CA VAL A 126 -16.17 -1.92 -2.53
C VAL A 126 -15.61 -2.93 -1.51
N TYR A 127 -14.30 -2.93 -1.29
CA TYR A 127 -13.66 -3.80 -0.31
C TYR A 127 -14.07 -3.47 1.12
N ALA A 128 -14.12 -2.19 1.50
CA ALA A 128 -14.53 -1.79 2.84
C ALA A 128 -15.98 -2.23 3.16
N LEU A 129 -16.87 -2.23 2.17
CA LEU A 129 -18.26 -2.64 2.34
C LEU A 129 -18.46 -4.16 2.33
N ALA A 130 -17.67 -4.91 1.54
CA ALA A 130 -17.90 -6.33 1.28
C ALA A 130 -16.89 -7.28 1.97
N SER A 131 -15.80 -6.76 2.55
CA SER A 131 -14.74 -7.60 3.13
C SER A 131 -15.10 -8.15 4.52
N ALA A 132 -14.49 -9.29 4.85
CA ALA A 132 -14.54 -9.86 6.21
C ALA A 132 -13.61 -9.14 7.20
N GLN A 133 -12.68 -8.28 6.73
CA GLN A 133 -11.72 -7.54 7.53
C GLN A 133 -11.50 -6.13 6.93
N PRO A 134 -12.33 -5.14 7.29
CA PRO A 134 -12.26 -3.80 6.73
C PRO A 134 -11.07 -2.97 7.24
N LEU A 135 -10.29 -3.50 8.20
CA LEU A 135 -9.03 -2.88 8.63
C LEU A 135 -7.91 -3.03 7.59
N THR A 136 -8.04 -3.96 6.64
CA THR A 136 -7.05 -4.18 5.60
C THR A 136 -7.15 -3.10 4.53
N ILE A 137 -6.05 -2.38 4.31
CA ILE A 137 -5.95 -1.36 3.28
C ILE A 137 -5.46 -2.02 1.99
N ILE A 138 -6.27 -1.94 0.96
CA ILE A 138 -5.88 -2.43 -0.37
C ILE A 138 -5.13 -1.34 -1.14
N GLY A 139 -4.08 -1.75 -1.83
CA GLY A 139 -3.30 -0.91 -2.72
C GLY A 139 -2.52 -1.80 -3.67
N SER A 140 -2.21 -1.30 -4.85
CA SER A 140 -1.32 -2.05 -5.75
C SER A 140 0.13 -1.94 -5.26
N THR A 141 0.89 -2.99 -5.54
CA THR A 141 2.25 -3.19 -5.04
C THR A 141 3.25 -3.25 -6.19
N GLY A 142 4.54 -3.07 -5.88
CA GLY A 142 5.63 -3.17 -6.88
C GLY A 142 5.57 -4.42 -7.77
N PRO A 143 5.29 -5.62 -7.24
CA PRO A 143 5.13 -6.83 -8.05
C PRO A 143 3.99 -6.74 -9.10
N VAL A 144 2.88 -6.09 -8.77
CA VAL A 144 1.77 -5.87 -9.73
C VAL A 144 2.18 -4.88 -10.83
N LEU A 145 2.97 -3.86 -10.49
CA LEU A 145 3.54 -2.94 -11.48
C LEU A 145 4.54 -3.65 -12.41
N ALA A 146 5.43 -4.46 -11.85
CA ALA A 146 6.39 -5.25 -12.61
C ALA A 146 5.67 -6.21 -13.58
N PHE A 147 4.62 -6.89 -13.09
CA PHE A 147 3.76 -7.71 -13.94
C PHE A 147 3.15 -6.89 -15.08
N THR A 148 2.59 -5.72 -14.78
CA THR A 148 1.95 -4.86 -15.79
C THR A 148 2.96 -4.38 -16.84
N SER A 149 4.21 -4.11 -16.44
CA SER A 149 5.33 -3.80 -17.35
C SER A 149 5.60 -4.95 -18.33
N VAL A 150 5.70 -6.18 -17.81
CA VAL A 150 5.93 -7.37 -18.63
C VAL A 150 4.75 -7.62 -19.57
N LEU A 151 3.51 -7.46 -19.09
CA LEU A 151 2.31 -7.63 -19.91
C LEU A 151 2.24 -6.58 -21.02
N TYR A 152 2.63 -5.34 -20.73
CA TYR A 152 2.75 -4.29 -21.75
C TYR A 152 3.82 -4.64 -22.80
N GLY A 153 4.99 -5.11 -22.37
CA GLY A 153 6.04 -5.63 -23.27
C GLY A 153 5.58 -6.82 -24.12
N LEU A 154 4.77 -7.71 -23.56
CA LEU A 154 4.16 -8.82 -24.31
C LEU A 154 3.16 -8.32 -25.35
N SER A 155 2.30 -7.36 -24.99
CA SER A 155 1.30 -6.80 -25.90
C SER A 155 1.93 -6.17 -27.14
N THR A 156 3.05 -5.45 -26.96
CA THR A 156 3.79 -4.81 -28.06
C THR A 156 4.46 -5.83 -28.97
N LYS A 157 5.06 -6.90 -28.42
CA LYS A 157 5.64 -7.99 -29.21
C LYS A 157 4.59 -8.78 -30.00
N LEU A 158 3.40 -8.97 -29.43
CA LEU A 158 2.29 -9.67 -30.08
C LEU A 158 1.49 -8.78 -31.04
N GLY A 159 1.73 -7.46 -31.06
CA GLY A 159 0.98 -6.51 -31.88
C GLY A 159 -0.50 -6.38 -31.48
N VAL A 160 -0.84 -6.61 -30.21
CA VAL A 160 -2.23 -6.60 -29.71
C VAL A 160 -2.49 -5.38 -28.83
N PRO A 161 -3.74 -4.87 -28.77
CA PRO A 161 -4.06 -3.73 -27.93
C PRO A 161 -3.91 -4.11 -26.45
N PHE A 162 -3.09 -3.34 -25.72
CA PHE A 162 -2.75 -3.60 -24.31
C PHE A 162 -3.97 -3.56 -23.38
N LEU A 163 -4.84 -2.56 -23.52
CA LEU A 163 -5.98 -2.34 -22.64
C LEU A 163 -6.97 -3.52 -22.61
N PRO A 164 -7.45 -4.04 -23.76
CA PRO A 164 -8.24 -5.26 -23.80
C PRO A 164 -7.49 -6.48 -23.25
N LEU A 165 -6.19 -6.63 -23.55
CA LEU A 165 -5.39 -7.74 -23.01
C LEU A 165 -5.35 -7.70 -21.48
N TYR A 166 -5.10 -6.52 -20.90
CA TYR A 166 -5.08 -6.26 -19.46
C TYR A 166 -6.45 -6.56 -18.83
N ALA A 167 -7.55 -6.12 -19.46
CA ALA A 167 -8.90 -6.39 -18.97
C ALA A 167 -9.25 -7.89 -19.00
N TRP A 168 -8.93 -8.62 -20.07
CA TRP A 168 -9.14 -10.07 -20.15
C TRP A 168 -8.29 -10.82 -19.12
N THR A 169 -7.07 -10.36 -18.89
CA THR A 169 -6.19 -10.92 -17.85
C THR A 169 -6.82 -10.74 -16.46
N GLY A 170 -7.36 -9.55 -16.17
CA GLY A 170 -8.08 -9.29 -14.92
C GLY A 170 -9.34 -10.16 -14.75
N LEU A 171 -10.11 -10.37 -15.83
CA LEU A 171 -11.30 -11.23 -15.81
C LEU A 171 -10.94 -12.69 -15.49
N TRP A 172 -9.93 -13.25 -16.16
CA TRP A 172 -9.44 -14.60 -15.84
C TRP A 172 -8.90 -14.69 -14.41
N SER A 173 -8.17 -13.67 -13.94
CA SER A 173 -7.67 -13.65 -12.57
C SER A 173 -8.80 -13.62 -11.54
N SER A 174 -9.87 -12.86 -11.82
CA SER A 174 -11.06 -12.82 -10.95
C SER A 174 -11.75 -14.18 -10.90
N LEU A 175 -11.82 -14.89 -12.04
CA LEU A 175 -12.37 -16.25 -12.09
C LEU A 175 -11.52 -17.24 -11.27
N TYR A 176 -10.20 -17.20 -11.39
CA TYR A 176 -9.32 -18.09 -10.62
C TYR A 176 -9.42 -17.84 -9.12
N LEU A 177 -9.45 -16.57 -8.69
CA LEU A 177 -9.62 -16.22 -7.28
C LEU A 177 -11.01 -16.62 -6.76
N PHE A 178 -12.05 -16.44 -7.56
CA PHE A 178 -13.40 -16.87 -7.20
C PHE A 178 -13.52 -18.39 -7.05
N LEU A 179 -12.95 -19.16 -7.98
CA LEU A 179 -12.86 -20.62 -7.88
C LEU A 179 -12.04 -21.04 -6.66
N GLY A 180 -10.89 -20.40 -6.41
CA GLY A 180 -10.09 -20.65 -5.21
C GLY A 180 -10.84 -20.38 -3.91
N ALA A 181 -11.68 -19.33 -3.87
CA ALA A 181 -12.54 -19.04 -2.72
C ALA A 181 -13.63 -20.11 -2.53
N LEU A 182 -14.20 -20.65 -3.62
CA LEU A 182 -15.21 -21.70 -3.55
C LEU A 182 -14.67 -23.04 -3.03
N PHE A 183 -13.42 -23.37 -3.31
CA PHE A 183 -12.75 -24.58 -2.83
C PHE A 183 -11.98 -24.36 -1.51
N SER A 184 -12.19 -23.24 -0.83
CA SER A 184 -11.49 -22.87 0.41
C SER A 184 -9.95 -22.96 0.30
N THR A 185 -9.38 -22.61 -0.87
CA THR A 185 -7.91 -22.54 -1.05
C THR A 185 -7.26 -21.54 -0.09
N SER A 186 -8.03 -20.60 0.45
CA SER A 186 -7.63 -19.68 1.53
C SER A 186 -7.08 -20.40 2.77
N ASN A 187 -7.48 -21.64 3.04
CA ASN A 187 -6.90 -22.43 4.14
C ASN A 187 -5.39 -22.68 3.92
N GLY A 188 -4.88 -22.58 2.69
CA GLY A 188 -3.46 -22.60 2.35
C GLY A 188 -2.65 -21.42 2.92
N VAL A 189 -3.30 -20.33 3.35
CA VAL A 189 -2.63 -19.22 4.07
C VAL A 189 -2.04 -19.71 5.39
N THR A 190 -2.57 -20.78 6.00
CA THR A 190 -1.98 -21.39 7.21
C THR A 190 -0.57 -21.97 6.98
N LEU A 191 -0.17 -22.21 5.74
CA LEU A 191 1.19 -22.62 5.39
C LEU A 191 2.18 -21.45 5.48
N LEU A 192 1.70 -20.20 5.46
CA LEU A 192 2.51 -19.01 5.61
C LEU A 192 2.82 -18.80 7.08
N THR A 193 4.07 -19.08 7.45
CA THR A 193 4.55 -18.92 8.81
C THR A 193 4.86 -17.47 9.13
N ARG A 194 4.91 -17.14 10.42
CA ARG A 194 5.36 -15.83 10.93
C ARG A 194 6.73 -15.42 10.37
N PHE A 195 7.63 -16.38 10.16
CA PHE A 195 8.95 -16.12 9.56
C PHE A 195 8.82 -15.58 8.12
N THR A 196 7.94 -16.17 7.32
CA THR A 196 7.68 -15.71 5.94
C THR A 196 7.08 -14.31 5.92
N ASP A 197 6.16 -14.03 6.85
CA ASP A 197 5.54 -12.72 7.01
C ASP A 197 6.54 -11.63 7.44
N GLU A 198 7.39 -11.90 8.42
CA GLU A 198 8.45 -10.98 8.86
C GLU A 198 9.46 -10.70 7.72
N ILE A 199 9.86 -11.71 6.95
CA ILE A 199 10.73 -11.53 5.78
C ILE A 199 10.04 -10.69 4.70
N PHE A 200 8.77 -10.98 4.42
CA PHE A 200 8.03 -10.28 3.39
C PHE A 200 7.81 -8.80 3.74
N SER A 201 7.44 -8.51 4.99
CA SER A 201 7.33 -7.14 5.50
C SER A 201 8.66 -6.39 5.41
N ASN A 202 9.76 -7.05 5.80
CA ASN A 202 11.10 -6.46 5.67
C ASN A 202 11.50 -6.21 4.20
N LEU A 203 11.17 -7.13 3.30
CA LEU A 203 11.41 -6.99 1.86
C LEU A 203 10.69 -5.76 1.29
N ILE A 204 9.38 -5.63 1.57
CA ILE A 204 8.58 -4.48 1.10
C ILE A 204 9.13 -3.17 1.68
N SER A 205 9.43 -3.13 2.97
CA SER A 205 10.01 -1.94 3.63
C SER A 205 11.34 -1.55 2.97
N THR A 206 12.22 -2.52 2.71
CA THR A 206 13.52 -2.28 2.06
C THR A 206 13.35 -1.78 0.64
N ILE A 207 12.40 -2.34 -0.14
CA ILE A 207 12.11 -1.88 -1.51
C ILE A 207 11.63 -0.44 -1.50
N PHE A 208 10.69 -0.07 -0.62
CA PHE A 208 10.20 1.31 -0.53
C PHE A 208 11.31 2.31 -0.17
N VAL A 209 12.18 1.96 0.79
CA VAL A 209 13.33 2.80 1.15
C VAL A 209 14.31 2.92 -0.01
N TYR A 210 14.56 1.82 -0.73
CA TYR A 210 15.43 1.83 -1.90
C TYR A 210 14.87 2.70 -3.04
N GLU A 211 13.59 2.56 -3.38
CA GLU A 211 12.93 3.38 -4.42
C GLU A 211 12.96 4.87 -4.05
N ALA A 212 12.60 5.21 -2.81
CA ALA A 212 12.65 6.59 -2.33
C ALA A 212 14.08 7.18 -2.38
N ALA A 213 15.08 6.41 -1.95
CA ALA A 213 16.48 6.85 -2.01
C ALA A 213 16.98 6.99 -3.46
N ARG A 214 16.61 6.05 -4.33
CA ARG A 214 16.96 6.09 -5.75
C ARG A 214 16.40 7.34 -6.43
N ASP A 215 15.14 7.67 -6.17
CA ASP A 215 14.48 8.83 -6.79
C ASP A 215 15.10 10.15 -6.33
N VAL A 216 15.52 10.28 -5.07
CA VAL A 216 16.19 11.50 -4.59
C VAL A 216 17.65 11.57 -5.06
N VAL A 217 18.42 10.48 -4.92
CA VAL A 217 19.86 10.48 -5.20
C VAL A 217 20.12 10.45 -6.70
N PHE A 218 19.61 9.43 -7.39
CA PHE A 218 19.82 9.30 -8.83
C PHE A 218 18.83 10.16 -9.62
N GLY A 219 17.59 10.24 -9.16
CA GLY A 219 16.53 10.99 -9.84
C GLY A 219 16.62 12.52 -9.68
N ALA A 220 17.34 13.06 -8.70
CA ALA A 220 17.53 14.50 -8.56
C ALA A 220 19.00 14.91 -8.44
N LEU A 221 19.74 14.39 -7.43
CA LEU A 221 21.07 14.91 -7.09
C LEU A 221 22.17 14.57 -8.12
N LEU A 222 22.12 13.38 -8.71
CA LEU A 222 23.13 12.91 -9.67
C LEU A 222 22.71 13.06 -11.13
N ASN A 223 21.53 13.64 -11.40
CA ASN A 223 21.03 13.78 -12.75
C ASN A 223 21.70 14.95 -13.48
N PRO A 224 22.53 14.70 -14.51
CA PRO A 224 23.28 15.76 -15.19
C PRO A 224 22.38 16.70 -16.02
N SER A 225 21.13 16.28 -16.27
CA SER A 225 20.13 17.05 -17.00
C SER A 225 19.34 18.03 -16.11
N MET A 226 19.50 17.96 -14.80
CA MET A 226 18.75 18.76 -13.82
C MET A 226 19.64 19.88 -13.28
N ALA A 227 19.14 21.11 -13.20
CA ALA A 227 19.95 22.20 -12.64
C ALA A 227 20.17 22.00 -11.12
N ALA A 228 21.32 22.45 -10.61
CA ALA A 228 21.69 22.26 -9.21
C ALA A 228 20.67 22.88 -8.23
N SER A 229 20.01 23.97 -8.64
CA SER A 229 18.92 24.61 -7.91
C SER A 229 17.66 23.75 -7.82
N GLU A 230 17.32 22.99 -8.86
CA GLU A 230 16.16 22.07 -8.84
C GLU A 230 16.45 20.86 -7.98
N ALA A 231 17.65 20.29 -8.11
CA ALA A 231 18.11 19.19 -7.28
C ALA A 231 18.12 19.55 -5.78
N PHE A 232 18.56 20.78 -5.45
CA PHE A 232 18.48 21.31 -4.09
C PHE A 232 17.04 21.47 -3.60
N ALA A 233 16.13 21.97 -4.44
CA ALA A 233 14.73 22.13 -4.06
C ALA A 233 14.03 20.77 -3.81
N VAL A 234 14.34 19.75 -4.61
CA VAL A 234 13.86 18.37 -4.40
C VAL A 234 14.42 17.80 -3.09
N ALA A 235 15.73 17.94 -2.85
CA ALA A 235 16.36 17.47 -1.61
C ALA A 235 15.81 18.18 -0.37
N ALA A 236 15.61 19.50 -0.43
CA ALA A 236 15.00 20.28 0.64
C ALA A 236 13.57 19.81 0.92
N THR A 237 12.77 19.57 -0.12
CA THR A 237 11.40 19.03 -0.01
C THR A 237 11.41 17.66 0.66
N ALA A 238 12.28 16.75 0.22
CA ALA A 238 12.36 15.39 0.76
C ALA A 238 12.80 15.39 2.24
N CYS A 239 13.88 16.11 2.57
CA CYS A 239 14.42 16.20 3.92
C CYS A 239 13.45 16.87 4.90
N THR A 240 12.77 17.94 4.47
CA THR A 240 11.79 18.63 5.31
C THR A 240 10.55 17.77 5.54
N THR A 241 10.05 17.09 4.50
CA THR A 241 8.90 16.17 4.63
C THR A 241 9.23 15.02 5.59
N PHE A 242 10.33 14.32 5.36
CA PHE A 242 10.73 13.18 6.17
C PHE A 242 11.09 13.58 7.60
N GLY A 243 11.90 14.65 7.76
CA GLY A 243 12.35 15.13 9.06
C GLY A 243 11.21 15.64 9.93
N SER A 244 10.28 16.44 9.36
CA SER A 244 9.13 16.93 10.12
C SER A 244 8.13 15.83 10.47
N ALA A 245 7.83 14.90 9.54
CA ALA A 245 6.94 13.79 9.81
C ALA A 245 7.50 12.85 10.89
N THR A 246 8.78 12.47 10.80
CA THR A 246 9.42 11.60 11.81
C THR A 246 9.53 12.29 13.18
N TRP A 247 9.87 13.58 13.20
CA TRP A 247 9.94 14.35 14.43
C TRP A 247 8.56 14.49 15.10
N LEU A 248 7.51 14.77 14.34
CA LEU A 248 6.13 14.86 14.86
C LEU A 248 5.61 13.50 15.34
N ALA A 249 5.88 12.42 14.59
CA ALA A 249 5.51 11.07 15.01
C ALA A 249 6.21 10.66 16.32
N ALA A 250 7.49 11.03 16.49
CA ALA A 250 8.24 10.77 17.71
C ALA A 250 7.68 11.50 18.95
N ARG A 251 6.93 12.60 18.77
CA ARG A 251 6.29 13.32 19.88
C ARG A 251 5.21 12.51 20.60
N ARG A 252 4.73 11.39 20.03
CA ARG A 252 3.79 10.47 20.71
C ARG A 252 4.32 9.98 22.06
N GLY A 253 5.63 9.80 22.20
CA GLY A 253 6.28 9.38 23.44
C GLY A 253 6.70 10.51 24.39
N ALA A 254 6.54 11.78 24.00
CA ALA A 254 7.01 12.90 24.79
C ALA A 254 6.14 13.10 26.04
N GLU A 255 6.76 13.07 27.22
CA GLU A 255 6.08 13.28 28.51
C GLU A 255 5.75 14.75 28.77
N SER A 256 6.48 15.68 28.13
CA SER A 256 6.31 17.12 28.29
C SER A 256 5.07 17.70 27.61
N LEU A 257 4.40 16.95 26.72
CA LEU A 257 3.22 17.41 26.00
C LEU A 257 1.94 16.79 26.58
N LYS A 258 0.85 17.58 26.63
CA LYS A 258 -0.48 17.07 27.01
C LYS A 258 -0.86 15.88 26.13
N ARG A 259 -1.45 14.83 26.73
CA ARG A 259 -1.78 13.56 26.07
C ARG A 259 -2.61 13.73 24.79
N GLY A 260 -3.57 14.66 24.79
CA GLY A 260 -4.39 14.97 23.60
C GLY A 260 -3.56 15.56 22.45
N VAL A 261 -2.69 16.52 22.76
CA VAL A 261 -1.88 17.24 21.76
C VAL A 261 -0.83 16.31 21.14
N ARG A 262 -0.15 15.46 21.93
CA ARG A 262 0.86 14.54 21.36
C ARG A 262 0.26 13.46 20.47
N ASN A 263 -0.92 12.97 20.81
CA ASN A 263 -1.62 12.00 19.98
C ASN A 263 -2.06 12.67 18.68
N PHE A 264 -2.68 13.84 18.75
CA PHE A 264 -3.07 14.62 17.58
C PHE A 264 -1.86 14.90 16.65
N LEU A 265 -0.77 15.46 17.16
CA LEU A 265 0.41 15.76 16.34
C LEU A 265 1.03 14.51 15.69
N ALA A 266 1.09 13.39 16.42
CA ALA A 266 1.62 12.15 15.89
C ALA A 266 0.68 11.51 14.84
N ASP A 267 -0.63 11.62 15.04
CA ASP A 267 -1.64 11.10 14.11
C ASP A 267 -1.68 11.93 12.81
N PHE A 268 -1.35 13.23 12.85
CA PHE A 268 -1.30 14.08 11.65
C PHE A 268 0.11 14.25 11.06
N ALA A 269 1.11 13.55 11.60
CA ALA A 269 2.51 13.76 11.26
C ALA A 269 2.83 13.64 9.74
N PRO A 270 2.35 12.61 9.00
CA PRO A 270 2.62 12.54 7.56
C PRO A 270 1.97 13.67 6.77
N ALA A 271 0.72 14.04 7.11
CA ALA A 271 -0.01 15.11 6.45
C ALA A 271 0.68 16.46 6.65
N ILE A 272 1.03 16.78 7.90
CA ILE A 272 1.76 18.00 8.25
C ILE A 272 3.14 18.00 7.55
N GLY A 273 3.81 16.85 7.51
CA GLY A 273 5.10 16.72 6.83
C GLY A 273 5.03 17.03 5.34
N ILE A 274 4.01 16.50 4.64
CA ILE A 274 3.78 16.81 3.22
C ILE A 274 3.53 18.31 3.02
N CYS A 275 2.68 18.92 3.87
CA CYS A 275 2.41 20.37 3.78
C CYS A 275 3.68 21.20 3.98
N LEU A 276 4.49 20.89 5.00
CA LEU A 276 5.75 21.58 5.26
C LEU A 276 6.75 21.37 4.12
N GLY A 277 6.81 20.17 3.56
CA GLY A 277 7.60 19.86 2.38
C GLY A 277 7.22 20.71 1.17
N ILE A 278 5.94 20.80 0.84
CA ILE A 278 5.43 21.61 -0.27
C ILE A 278 5.77 23.09 -0.07
N LEU A 279 5.63 23.62 1.15
CA LEU A 279 5.97 25.00 1.47
C LEU A 279 7.47 25.27 1.34
N ALA A 280 8.31 24.39 1.91
CA ALA A 280 9.76 24.53 1.85
C ALA A 280 10.28 24.41 0.41
N GLY A 281 9.83 23.40 -0.32
CA GLY A 281 10.14 23.18 -1.74
C GLY A 281 9.71 24.36 -2.58
N GLY A 282 8.45 24.77 -2.47
CA GLY A 282 7.89 25.92 -3.20
C GLY A 282 8.63 27.23 -2.92
N TRP A 283 9.02 27.48 -1.67
CA TRP A 283 9.81 28.64 -1.29
C TRP A 283 11.23 28.60 -1.90
N CYS A 284 11.90 27.45 -1.85
CA CYS A 284 13.20 27.25 -2.50
C CYS A 284 13.11 27.41 -4.02
N GLY A 285 12.09 26.83 -4.66
CA GLY A 285 11.85 26.94 -6.10
C GLY A 285 11.55 28.38 -6.52
N ALA A 286 10.72 29.10 -5.78
CA ALA A 286 10.41 30.51 -6.04
C ALA A 286 11.66 31.40 -5.92
N ARG A 287 12.51 31.18 -4.90
CA ARG A 287 13.75 31.93 -4.72
C ARG A 287 14.80 31.62 -5.78
N ALA A 288 14.82 30.39 -6.29
CA ALA A 288 15.75 29.95 -7.32
C ALA A 288 15.24 30.14 -8.75
N GLY A 289 13.98 30.57 -8.95
CA GLY A 289 13.35 30.70 -10.27
C GLY A 289 13.11 29.36 -10.98
N VAL A 290 13.03 28.26 -10.24
CA VAL A 290 12.95 26.90 -10.79
C VAL A 290 11.53 26.34 -10.67
N PRO A 291 10.94 25.85 -11.77
CA PRO A 291 9.69 25.10 -11.71
C PRO A 291 9.95 23.69 -11.13
N LEU A 292 9.50 23.44 -9.89
CA LEU A 292 9.50 22.07 -9.35
C LEU A 292 8.63 21.15 -10.21
N GLN A 293 9.07 19.89 -10.35
CA GLN A 293 8.25 18.83 -10.94
C GLN A 293 7.03 18.60 -10.07
N LYS A 294 5.89 19.13 -10.51
CA LYS A 294 4.59 18.89 -9.90
C LYS A 294 3.99 17.64 -10.51
N LEU A 295 3.14 16.97 -9.73
CA LEU A 295 2.37 15.86 -10.26
C LEU A 295 1.53 16.34 -11.45
N ALA A 296 1.68 15.70 -12.60
CA ALA A 296 0.89 15.97 -13.79
C ALA A 296 -0.54 15.43 -13.59
N MET A 297 -1.37 16.19 -12.87
CA MET A 297 -2.79 15.91 -12.74
C MET A 297 -3.57 16.73 -13.77
N PRO A 298 -4.36 16.12 -14.65
CA PRO A 298 -5.22 16.84 -15.57
C PRO A 298 -6.25 17.67 -14.79
N ALA A 299 -6.52 18.89 -15.25
CA ALA A 299 -7.48 19.80 -14.62
C ALA A 299 -8.93 19.28 -14.69
N THR A 300 -9.20 18.34 -15.61
CA THR A 300 -10.47 17.65 -15.76
C THR A 300 -10.31 16.17 -15.43
N PHE A 301 -11.31 15.59 -14.75
CA PHE A 301 -11.37 14.15 -14.51
C PHE A 301 -11.64 13.42 -15.82
N SER A 302 -10.57 13.13 -16.56
CA SER A 302 -10.58 12.43 -17.84
C SER A 302 -9.49 11.37 -17.86
N THR A 303 -9.62 10.40 -18.76
CA THR A 303 -8.55 9.44 -18.99
C THR A 303 -7.32 10.14 -19.56
N THR A 304 -6.14 9.62 -19.25
CA THR A 304 -4.83 10.18 -19.63
C THR A 304 -4.65 10.26 -21.15
N SER A 305 -5.32 9.37 -21.89
CA SER A 305 -5.29 9.32 -23.37
C SER A 305 -6.54 9.89 -24.04
N GLY A 306 -7.51 10.42 -23.28
CA GLY A 306 -8.79 10.89 -23.83
C GLY A 306 -9.73 9.79 -24.32
N ARG A 307 -9.41 8.51 -24.06
CA ARG A 307 -10.24 7.35 -24.39
C ARG A 307 -11.48 7.25 -23.49
N PRO A 308 -12.52 6.50 -23.89
CA PRO A 308 -13.60 6.13 -22.98
C PRO A 308 -13.08 5.31 -21.78
N TRP A 309 -13.75 5.44 -20.63
CA TRP A 309 -13.45 4.66 -19.42
C TRP A 309 -13.67 3.15 -19.63
N LEU A 310 -14.68 2.78 -20.40
CA LEU A 310 -14.96 1.39 -20.71
C LEU A 310 -14.06 0.91 -21.85
N VAL A 311 -13.29 -0.14 -21.59
CA VAL A 311 -12.40 -0.74 -22.57
C VAL A 311 -13.18 -1.67 -23.51
N PRO A 312 -13.02 -1.56 -24.84
CA PRO A 312 -13.68 -2.47 -25.78
C PRO A 312 -13.08 -3.88 -25.71
N LEU A 313 -13.68 -4.75 -24.89
CA LEU A 313 -13.24 -6.14 -24.70
C LEU A 313 -13.24 -6.95 -26.01
N GLY A 314 -14.14 -6.60 -26.94
CA GLY A 314 -14.28 -7.23 -28.25
C GLY A 314 -13.12 -6.98 -29.20
N ALA A 315 -12.32 -5.91 -28.99
CA ALA A 315 -11.21 -5.55 -29.87
C ALA A 315 -10.05 -6.56 -29.83
N LEU A 316 -10.01 -7.43 -28.82
CA LEU A 316 -9.00 -8.49 -28.73
C LEU A 316 -9.43 -9.72 -29.53
N PRO A 317 -8.61 -10.26 -30.45
CA PRO A 317 -8.90 -11.52 -31.13
C PRO A 317 -9.08 -12.68 -30.15
N VAL A 318 -10.00 -13.60 -30.44
CA VAL A 318 -10.41 -14.68 -29.52
C VAL A 318 -9.22 -15.51 -29.03
N LYS A 319 -8.24 -15.79 -29.91
CA LYS A 319 -7.01 -16.51 -29.53
C LYS A 319 -6.27 -15.87 -28.36
N TYR A 320 -6.19 -14.54 -28.33
CA TYR A 320 -5.51 -13.81 -27.26
C TYR A 320 -6.36 -13.67 -25.99
N ARG A 321 -7.69 -13.76 -26.11
CA ARG A 321 -8.60 -13.81 -24.94
C ARG A 321 -8.34 -15.06 -24.11
N TRP A 322 -8.13 -16.20 -24.77
CA TRP A 322 -7.77 -17.46 -24.09
C TRP A 322 -6.31 -17.47 -23.64
N LEU A 323 -5.40 -16.92 -24.45
CA LEU A 323 -3.98 -16.82 -24.07
C LEU A 323 -3.76 -15.95 -22.83
N ALA A 324 -4.62 -14.94 -22.61
CA ALA A 324 -4.59 -14.09 -21.41
C ALA A 324 -4.83 -14.87 -20.09
N SER A 325 -5.31 -16.11 -20.16
CA SER A 325 -5.50 -16.96 -18.97
C SER A 325 -4.18 -17.34 -18.29
N LEU A 326 -3.10 -17.51 -19.06
CA LEU A 326 -1.77 -17.82 -18.53
C LEU A 326 -1.18 -16.70 -17.65
N PRO A 327 -1.04 -15.44 -18.13
CA PRO A 327 -0.57 -14.35 -17.28
C PRO A 327 -1.56 -14.04 -16.14
N ALA A 328 -2.85 -14.33 -16.33
CA ALA A 328 -3.85 -14.15 -15.29
C ALA A 328 -3.66 -15.11 -14.11
N LEU A 329 -3.24 -16.35 -14.35
CA LEU A 329 -2.92 -17.31 -13.28
C LEU A 329 -1.75 -16.79 -12.42
N MET A 330 -0.73 -16.22 -13.07
CA MET A 330 0.42 -15.63 -12.37
C MET A 330 0.01 -14.48 -11.44
N VAL A 331 -0.87 -13.58 -11.92
CA VAL A 331 -1.43 -12.50 -11.09
C VAL A 331 -2.34 -13.04 -9.99
N ALA A 332 -3.19 -14.03 -10.28
CA ALA A 332 -4.06 -14.62 -9.27
C ALA A 332 -3.26 -15.20 -8.09
N VAL A 333 -2.17 -15.91 -8.38
CA VAL A 333 -1.25 -16.44 -7.35
C VAL A 333 -0.58 -15.30 -6.59
N LEU A 334 -0.10 -14.27 -7.28
CA LEU A 334 0.53 -13.10 -6.65
C LEU A 334 -0.43 -12.36 -5.71
N LEU A 335 -1.69 -12.16 -6.13
CA LEU A 335 -2.73 -11.53 -5.31
C LEU A 335 -3.14 -12.42 -4.13
N PHE A 336 -3.20 -13.74 -4.33
CA PHE A 336 -3.49 -14.70 -3.26
C PHE A 336 -2.45 -14.66 -2.15
N PHE A 337 -1.15 -14.68 -2.49
CA PHE A 337 -0.09 -14.57 -1.48
C PHE A 337 -0.07 -13.19 -0.81
N GLY A 338 -0.22 -12.11 -1.58
CA GLY A 338 -0.23 -10.76 -1.04
C GLY A 338 -1.37 -10.53 -0.04
N SER A 339 -2.58 -11.00 -0.36
CA SER A 339 -3.73 -10.90 0.53
C SER A 339 -3.64 -11.83 1.75
N GLY A 340 -3.12 -13.04 1.58
CA GLY A 340 -2.92 -14.00 2.67
C GLY A 340 -1.95 -13.51 3.76
N LEU A 341 -0.85 -12.87 3.37
CA LEU A 341 0.14 -12.33 4.31
C LEU A 341 -0.43 -11.16 5.14
N CYS A 342 -1.17 -10.25 4.49
CA CYS A 342 -1.80 -9.13 5.21
C CYS A 342 -2.95 -9.58 6.13
N GLY A 343 -3.66 -10.66 5.79
CA GLY A 343 -4.79 -11.17 6.59
C GLY A 343 -4.39 -11.89 7.88
N ASN A 344 -3.15 -12.38 7.99
CA ASN A 344 -2.70 -13.19 9.12
C ASN A 344 -2.17 -12.38 10.32
N GLN A 345 -2.33 -11.05 10.31
CA GLN A 345 -1.90 -10.19 11.40
C GLN A 345 -2.83 -10.35 12.61
N PRO A 346 -2.31 -10.67 13.81
CA PRO A 346 -3.13 -10.70 15.01
C PRO A 346 -3.70 -9.30 15.27
N VAL A 347 -5.03 -9.20 15.31
CA VAL A 347 -5.72 -7.98 15.73
C VAL A 347 -5.45 -7.83 17.23
N SER A 348 -4.41 -7.06 17.58
CA SER A 348 -3.99 -6.77 18.95
C SER A 348 -4.89 -5.75 19.63
#